data_AF-A0A2Z6RIL0-F1
#
_entry.id   AF-A0A2Z6RIL0-F1
#
_cell.length_a   1.000
_cell.length_b   1.000
_cell.length_c   1.000
_cell.angle_alpha   90.00
_cell.angle_beta   90.00
_cell.angle_gamma   90.00
#
_symmetry.space_group_name_H-M   'P 1'
#
loop_
_entity.id
_entity.type
_entity.pdbx_description
1 polymer ?
#
loop_
_entity_poly.entity_id
_entity_poly.type
_entity_poly.pdbx_seq_one_letter_code
_entity_poly.pdbx_strand_id
1 'polypeptide(L)' 'MGSVCYQDVLQDLLMPNEGHAVGYMPPYSNGMELEEKFNVTLRALFHAKRLQNRSLQLFCAYFLEKILEEEADPLSK' A
#
# COMPACT_ATOMS: atom_id res chain seq x y z
N MET A 1 -11.03 16.98 -17.36
CA MET A 1 -9.93 16.64 -16.43
C MET A 1 -10.49 16.73 -15.02
N GLY A 2 -10.97 15.62 -14.47
CA GLY A 2 -11.48 15.58 -13.10
C GLY A 2 -10.33 15.22 -12.16
N SER A 3 -9.84 16.18 -11.40
CA SER A 3 -8.95 15.89 -10.27
C SER A 3 -9.76 15.11 -9.26
N VAL A 4 -9.43 13.84 -9.03
CA VAL A 4 -10.05 13.03 -7.96
C VAL A 4 -9.83 13.79 -6.66
N CYS A 5 -10.92 14.21 -6.01
CA CYS A 5 -10.82 15.03 -4.82
C CYS A 5 -10.33 14.14 -3.69
N TYR A 6 -9.45 14.66 -2.84
CA TYR A 6 -8.96 13.95 -1.65
C TYR A 6 -10.11 13.41 -0.77
N GLN A 7 -11.26 14.07 -0.81
CA GLN A 7 -12.48 13.66 -0.12
C GLN A 7 -13.13 12.40 -0.73
N ASP A 8 -13.04 12.21 -2.04
CA ASP A 8 -13.59 11.04 -2.73
C ASP A 8 -12.81 9.78 -2.33
N VAL A 9 -11.48 9.89 -2.26
CA VAL A 9 -10.59 8.80 -1.81
C VAL A 9 -10.86 8.43 -0.35
N LEU A 10 -11.10 9.43 0.51
CA LEU A 10 -11.45 9.17 1.91
C LEU A 10 -12.81 8.51 2.05
N GLN A 11 -13.78 8.88 1.22
CA GLN A 11 -15.12 8.30 1.26
C GLN A 11 -15.12 6.83 0.81
N ASP A 12 -14.36 6.50 -0.24
CA ASP A 12 -14.15 5.12 -0.68
C ASP A 12 -13.46 4.26 0.39
N LEU A 13 -12.49 4.83 1.12
CA LEU A 13 -11.81 4.14 2.23
C LEU A 13 -12.70 3.93 3.46
N LEU A 14 -13.77 4.72 3.62
CA LEU A 14 -14.69 4.66 4.75
C LEU A 14 -15.92 3.79 4.48
N MET A 15 -16.15 3.35 3.23
CA MET A 15 -17.23 2.41 2.94
C MET A 15 -16.94 1.03 3.56
N PRO A 16 -17.84 0.49 4.40
CA PRO A 16 -17.69 -0.86 4.92
C PRO A 16 -17.78 -1.84 3.75
N ASN A 17 -16.72 -2.64 3.57
CA ASN A 17 -16.63 -3.66 2.52
C ASN A 17 -17.75 -4.70 2.70
N GLU A 18 -18.86 -4.52 2.00
CA GLU A 18 -19.86 -5.56 1.84
C GLU A 18 -19.33 -6.63 0.87
N GLY A 19 -18.76 -7.68 1.43
CA GLY A 19 -18.86 -9.02 0.85
C GLY A 19 -17.92 -9.40 -0.30
N HIS A 20 -16.91 -8.61 -0.63
CA HIS A 20 -15.81 -9.12 -1.46
C HIS A 20 -14.59 -9.32 -0.58
N ALA A 21 -13.97 -10.50 -0.67
CA ALA A 21 -12.64 -10.71 -0.12
C ALA A 21 -11.70 -9.75 -0.85
N VAL A 22 -11.61 -8.51 -0.35
CA VAL A 22 -10.63 -7.53 -0.79
C VAL A 22 -9.31 -8.09 -0.30
N GLY A 23 -8.73 -8.97 -1.13
CA GLY A 23 -7.32 -9.32 -1.04
C GLY A 23 -6.61 -7.99 -0.97
N TYR A 24 -6.03 -7.72 0.20
CA TYR A 24 -5.45 -6.43 0.48
C TYR A 24 -4.51 -6.06 -0.68
N MET A 25 -4.86 -4.99 -1.38
CA MET A 25 -4.17 -4.58 -2.60
C MET A 25 -2.82 -3.97 -2.21
N PRO A 26 -1.73 -4.24 -2.96
CA PRO A 26 -0.45 -3.60 -2.70
C PRO A 26 -0.63 -2.07 -2.66
N PRO A 27 0.08 -1.37 -1.76
CA PRO A 27 -0.04 0.09 -1.67
C PRO A 27 0.62 0.82 -2.85
N TYR A 28 1.24 0.10 -3.78
CA TYR A 28 1.93 0.59 -4.96
C TYR A 28 1.39 -0.08 -6.23
N SER A 29 1.67 0.54 -7.38
CA SER A 29 1.36 -0.03 -8.69
C SER A 29 2.53 -0.84 -9.24
N ASN A 30 2.25 -1.89 -10.03
CA ASN A 30 3.29 -2.76 -10.59
C ASN A 30 4.27 -2.03 -11.52
N GLY A 31 3.85 -0.94 -12.16
CA GLY A 31 4.69 -0.12 -13.04
C GLY A 31 5.56 0.92 -12.34
N MET A 32 5.53 0.99 -11.00
CA MET A 32 6.42 1.87 -10.23
C MET A 32 7.83 1.26 -10.12
N GLU A 33 8.84 2.11 -10.09
CA GLU A 33 10.22 1.69 -9.77
C GLU A 33 10.31 1.20 -8.32
N LEU A 34 11.29 0.32 -8.04
CA LEU A 34 11.47 -0.28 -6.70
C LEU A 34 11.57 0.76 -5.58
N GLU A 35 12.38 1.80 -5.78
CA GLU A 35 12.53 2.89 -4.81
C GLU A 35 11.19 3.61 -4.56
N GLU A 36 10.37 3.78 -5.59
CA GLU A 36 9.06 4.42 -5.47
C GLU A 36 8.06 3.51 -4.74
N LYS A 37 8.04 2.22 -5.06
CA LYS A 37 7.26 1.21 -4.32
C LYS A 37 7.62 1.21 -2.84
N PHE A 38 8.91 1.28 -2.51
CA PHE A 38 9.39 1.33 -1.13
C PHE A 38 8.89 2.58 -0.40
N ASN A 39 9.09 3.76 -1.02
CA ASN A 39 8.70 5.04 -0.44
C ASN A 39 7.18 5.14 -0.19
N VAL A 40 6.35 4.68 -1.13
CA VAL A 40 4.90 4.67 -0.97
C VAL A 40 4.46 3.72 0.15
N THR A 41 5.02 2.51 0.18
CA THR A 41 4.70 1.51 1.22
C THR A 41 5.12 1.98 2.61
N LEU A 42 6.29 2.63 2.73
CA LEU A 42 6.78 3.19 3.99
C LEU A 42 5.88 4.32 4.50
N ARG A 43 5.41 5.20 3.60
CA ARG A 43 4.43 6.24 3.95
C ARG A 43 3.11 5.64 4.42
N ALA A 44 2.63 4.59 3.76
CA ALA A 44 1.43 3.87 4.15
C ALA A 44 1.58 3.23 5.55
N LEU A 45 2.75 2.66 5.86
CA LEU A 45 3.06 2.13 7.20
C LEU A 45 3.02 3.22 8.28
N PHE A 46 3.64 4.38 8.05
CA PHE A 46 3.60 5.49 9.00
C PHE A 46 2.18 6.02 9.21
N HIS A 47 1.38 6.08 8.15
CA HIS A 47 -0.03 6.44 8.25
C HIS A 47 -0.81 5.41 9.09
N ALA A 48 -0.62 4.11 8.83
CA ALA A 48 -1.23 3.03 9.60
C ALA A 48 -0.85 3.05 11.08
N LYS A 49 0.40 3.41 11.38
CA LYS A 49 0.90 3.61 12.76
C LYS A 49 0.19 4.78 13.44
N ARG A 50 0.03 5.91 12.76
CA ARG A 50 -0.72 7.07 13.27
C ARG A 50 -2.18 6.74 13.57
N LEU A 51 -2.82 5.92 12.73
CA LEU A 51 -4.20 5.46 12.92
C LEU A 51 -4.32 4.34 13.96
N GLN A 52 -3.21 3.85 14.52
CA GLN A 52 -3.18 2.66 15.40
C GLN A 52 -3.83 1.42 14.78
N ASN A 53 -3.87 1.33 13.45
CA ASN A 53 -4.46 0.20 12.73
C ASN A 53 -3.41 -0.90 12.55
N ARG A 54 -3.43 -1.89 13.45
CA ARG A 54 -2.44 -2.99 13.48
C ARG A 54 -2.46 -3.85 12.22
N SER A 55 -3.63 -4.16 11.67
CA SER A 55 -3.74 -4.99 10.47
C SER A 55 -3.09 -4.30 9.27
N LEU A 56 -3.34 -3.01 9.10
CA LEU A 56 -2.73 -2.22 8.02
C LEU A 56 -1.21 -2.07 8.21
N GLN A 57 -0.72 -1.97 9.46
CA GLN A 57 0.72 -1.95 9.73
C GLN A 57 1.40 -3.26 9.31
N LEU A 58 0.81 -4.41 9.69
CA LEU A 58 1.34 -5.72 9.31
C LEU A 58 1.31 -5.92 7.78
N PHE A 59 0.25 -5.44 7.14
CA PHE A 59 0.13 -5.47 5.70
C PHE A 59 1.23 -4.65 5.01
N CYS A 60 1.45 -3.39 5.43
CA CYS A 60 2.50 -2.57 4.86
C CYS A 60 3.90 -3.16 5.12
N ALA A 61 4.12 -3.75 6.30
CA ALA A 61 5.39 -4.42 6.63
C ALA A 61 5.69 -5.61 5.71
N TYR A 62 4.69 -6.45 5.43
CA TYR A 62 4.81 -7.56 4.47
C TYR A 62 5.23 -7.08 3.08
N PHE A 63 4.63 -5.99 2.60
CA PHE A 63 4.98 -5.44 1.29
C PHE A 63 6.36 -4.78 1.26
N LEU A 64 6.81 -4.17 2.37
CA LEU A 64 8.18 -3.67 2.49
C LEU A 64 9.20 -4.80 2.41
N GLU A 65 8.95 -5.91 3.10
CA GLU A 65 9.82 -7.10 3.05
C GLU A 65 9.93 -7.64 1.62
N LYS A 66 8.80 -7.80 0.91
CA LYS A 66 8.82 -8.23 -0.49
C LYS A 66 9.63 -7.33 -1.41
N ILE A 67 9.53 -6.00 -1.24
CA ILE A 67 10.30 -5.05 -2.06
C ILE A 67 11.80 -5.21 -1.78
N LEU A 68 12.19 -5.40 -0.52
CA LEU A 68 13.58 -5.61 -0.13
C LEU A 68 14.12 -6.95 -0.65
N GLU A 69 13.29 -8.00 -0.68
CA GLU A 69 13.64 -9.27 -1.31
C GLU A 69 13.84 -9.12 -2.84
N GLU A 70 12.97 -8.35 -3.51
CA GLU A 70 13.08 -8.05 -4.95
C GLU A 70 14.36 -7.24 -5.26
N GLU A 71 14.78 -6.34 -4.37
CA GLU A 71 16.05 -5.61 -4.50
C GLU A 71 17.27 -6.51 -4.22
N ALA A 72 17.17 -7.42 -3.26
CA ALA A 72 18.24 -8.31 -2.84
C ALA A 72 18.49 -9.49 -3.81
N ASP A 73 17.55 -9.80 -4.71
CA ASP A 73 17.68 -10.87 -5.70
C ASP A 73 18.14 -10.35 -7.08
N PRO A 74 19.44 -10.46 -7.42
CA PRO A 74 19.98 -9.97 -8.69
C PRO A 74 19.51 -10.77 -9.93
N LEU A 75 18.77 -11.87 -9.75
CA LEU A 75 18.27 -12.75 -10.82
C LEU A 75 16.80 -12.52 -11.19
N SER A 76 16.09 -11.60 -10.54
CA SER A 76 14.68 -11.30 -10.83
C SER A 76 14.43 -10.39 -12.06
N LYS A 77 15.42 -10.20 -12.94
CA LYS A 77 15.29 -9.43 -14.20
C LYS A 77 15.17 -10.33 -15.43
#